data_AF-A0A6B3E2P7-F1
#
_entry.id   AF-A0A6B3E2P7-F1
#
_cell.length_a   1.000
_cell.length_b   1.000
_cell.length_c   1.000
_cell.angle_alpha   90.00
_cell.angle_beta   90.00
_cell.angle_gamma   90.00
#
_symmetry.space_group_name_H-M   'P 1'
#
loop_
_entity.id
_entity.type
_entity.pdbx_description
1 polymer ?
#
loop_
_entity_poly.entity_id
_entity_poly.type
_entity_poly.pdbx_seq_one_letter_code
_entity_poly.pdbx_strand_id
1 'polypeptide(L)'
;MSSSPETSTRTTGAHRAHREARDRAAARTLAEHPPACYEPHLDGLFTYCLSVLCDHEAATAALGEALACAERRGQRGPENAPERRAWLYALARWACLRRLAAARQQ
;
A
#
# COMPACT_ATOMS: atom_id res chain seq x y z
N MET A 1 45.92 -43.65 -9.53
CA MET A 1 44.48 -43.82 -9.82
C MET A 1 43.74 -42.71 -9.08
N SER A 2 42.98 -41.90 -9.81
CA SER A 2 42.33 -40.68 -9.33
C SER A 2 40.89 -40.96 -8.91
N SER A 3 40.42 -40.38 -7.80
CA SER A 3 39.00 -40.26 -7.48
C SER A 3 38.81 -39.09 -6.51
N SER A 4 38.13 -38.05 -6.98
CA SER A 4 37.51 -37.01 -6.14
C SER A 4 36.14 -36.73 -6.73
N PRO A 5 35.08 -36.56 -5.90
CA PRO A 5 33.72 -36.43 -6.41
C PRO A 5 33.44 -34.99 -6.84
N GLU A 6 32.94 -34.86 -8.05
CA GLU A 6 32.37 -33.64 -8.61
C GLU A 6 30.98 -33.38 -7.99
N THR A 7 30.88 -32.44 -7.05
CA THR A 7 29.58 -31.86 -6.71
C THR A 7 29.33 -30.66 -7.62
N SER A 8 28.85 -30.93 -8.83
CA SER A 8 28.42 -29.91 -9.79
C SER A 8 27.14 -29.23 -9.29
N THR A 9 27.32 -28.02 -8.76
CA THR A 9 26.27 -27.05 -8.44
C THR A 9 25.70 -26.46 -9.73
N ARG A 10 24.62 -27.03 -10.25
CA ARG A 10 23.75 -26.39 -11.26
C ARG A 10 22.44 -27.17 -11.30
N THR A 11 21.31 -26.63 -10.84
CA THR A 11 20.46 -25.77 -11.68
C THR A 11 19.25 -25.36 -10.84
N THR A 12 19.21 -24.12 -10.36
CA THR A 12 18.03 -23.54 -9.69
C THR A 12 17.71 -22.16 -10.28
N GLY A 13 17.74 -22.06 -11.62
CA GLY A 13 17.46 -20.82 -12.36
C GLY A 13 16.01 -20.71 -12.84
N ALA A 14 15.36 -21.83 -13.19
CA ALA A 14 14.05 -21.82 -13.85
C ALA A 14 12.89 -21.42 -12.93
N HIS A 15 12.91 -21.86 -11.66
CA HIS A 15 11.85 -21.51 -10.70
C HIS A 15 11.92 -20.06 -10.21
N ARG A 16 13.13 -19.47 -10.15
CA ARG A 16 13.31 -18.06 -9.75
C ARG A 16 12.79 -17.12 -10.84
N ALA A 17 13.12 -17.39 -12.10
CA ALA A 17 12.69 -16.56 -13.23
C ALA A 17 11.17 -16.49 -13.39
N HIS A 18 10.45 -17.60 -13.17
CA HIS A 18 8.98 -17.62 -13.20
C HIS A 18 8.35 -16.87 -12.03
N ARG A 19 8.95 -16.92 -10.83
CA ARG A 19 8.47 -16.16 -9.68
C ARG A 19 8.65 -14.66 -9.90
N GLU A 20 9.83 -14.23 -10.34
CA GLU A 20 10.11 -12.83 -10.66
C GLU A 20 9.25 -12.30 -11.82
N ALA A 21 8.93 -13.14 -12.80
CA ALA A 21 8.02 -12.77 -13.89
C ALA A 21 6.57 -12.62 -13.40
N ARG A 22 6.10 -13.49 -12.49
CA ARG A 22 4.79 -13.34 -11.84
C ARG A 22 4.75 -12.13 -10.91
N ASP A 23 5.80 -11.88 -10.15
CA ASP A 23 5.90 -10.72 -9.26
C ASP A 23 5.99 -9.41 -10.06
N ARG A 24 6.71 -9.39 -11.19
CA ARG A 24 6.70 -8.26 -12.13
C ARG A 24 5.37 -8.09 -12.83
N ALA A 25 4.70 -9.18 -13.20
CA ALA A 25 3.36 -9.11 -13.78
C ALA A 25 2.35 -8.60 -12.74
N ALA A 26 2.38 -9.09 -11.50
CA ALA A 26 1.54 -8.62 -10.40
C ALA A 26 1.85 -7.16 -10.02
N ALA A 27 3.13 -6.76 -10.01
CA ALA A 27 3.53 -5.36 -9.82
C ALA A 27 3.09 -4.47 -11.00
N ARG A 28 3.10 -4.99 -12.24
CA ARG A 28 2.55 -4.29 -13.42
C ARG A 28 1.03 -4.19 -13.37
N THR A 29 0.32 -5.24 -12.98
CA THR A 29 -1.15 -5.20 -12.79
C THR A 29 -1.55 -4.27 -11.65
N LEU A 30 -0.73 -4.15 -10.60
CA LEU A 30 -0.91 -3.17 -9.54
C LEU A 30 -0.60 -1.73 -10.01
N ALA A 31 0.41 -1.56 -10.86
CA ALA A 31 0.78 -0.27 -11.46
C ALA A 31 -0.19 0.19 -12.57
N GLU A 32 -0.90 -0.73 -13.24
CA GLU A 32 -1.93 -0.43 -14.23
C GLU A 32 -3.32 -0.21 -13.62
N HIS A 33 -3.51 -0.48 -12.32
CA HIS A 33 -4.79 -0.21 -11.65
C HIS A 33 -4.73 0.59 -10.32
N PRO A 34 -4.17 1.83 -10.24
CA PRO A 34 -3.96 2.49 -8.94
C PRO A 34 -4.60 3.88 -8.64
N PRO A 35 -5.73 4.36 -9.21
CA PRO A 35 -6.60 5.25 -8.38
C PRO A 35 -8.12 5.03 -8.49
N ALA A 36 -8.60 4.37 -9.54
CA ALA A 36 -10.01 4.40 -9.89
C ALA A 36 -10.95 3.78 -8.83
N CYS A 37 -10.46 2.86 -7.99
CA CYS A 37 -11.29 2.22 -6.96
C CYS A 37 -11.54 3.10 -5.73
N TYR A 38 -10.75 4.15 -5.50
CA TYR A 38 -10.88 5.01 -4.32
C TYR A 38 -11.51 6.37 -4.64
N GLU A 39 -11.58 6.77 -5.91
CA GLU A 39 -12.20 8.01 -6.38
C GLU A 39 -13.53 8.35 -5.69
N PRO A 40 -14.49 7.42 -5.52
CA PRO A 40 -15.78 7.74 -4.88
C PRO A 40 -15.68 8.17 -3.42
N HIS A 41 -14.55 7.92 -2.75
CA HIS A 41 -14.36 8.16 -1.32
C HIS A 41 -13.44 9.35 -1.03
N LEU A 42 -12.74 9.89 -2.03
CA LEU A 42 -11.70 10.89 -1.81
C LEU A 42 -12.24 12.18 -1.18
N ASP A 43 -13.36 12.68 -1.69
CA ASP A 43 -13.99 13.91 -1.19
C ASP A 43 -14.46 13.77 0.28
N GLY A 44 -15.08 12.64 0.61
CA GLY A 44 -15.52 12.34 1.97
C GLY A 44 -14.37 12.09 2.95
N LEU A 45 -13.26 11.51 2.49
CA LEU A 45 -12.05 11.32 3.30
C LEU A 45 -11.31 12.63 3.52
N PHE A 46 -11.21 13.47 2.48
CA PHE A 46 -10.63 14.80 2.59
C PHE A 46 -11.43 15.67 3.57
N THR A 47 -12.75 15.71 3.42
CA THR A 47 -13.66 16.45 4.32
C THR A 47 -13.52 15.99 5.77
N TYR A 48 -13.39 14.69 6.00
CA TYR A 48 -13.11 14.15 7.33
C TYR A 48 -11.76 14.63 7.87
N CYS A 49 -10.68 14.53 7.09
CA CYS A 49 -9.36 14.97 7.51
C CYS A 49 -9.35 16.48 7.82
N LEU A 50 -10.00 17.29 6.99
CA LEU A 50 -10.14 18.73 7.17
C LEU A 50 -10.89 19.06 8.46
N SER A 51 -11.96 18.32 8.76
CA SER A 51 -12.74 18.52 9.99
C SER A 51 -11.96 18.18 11.27
N VAL A 52 -11.02 17.22 11.19
CA VAL A 52 -10.21 16.78 12.34
C VAL A 52 -8.99 17.67 12.56
N LEU A 53 -8.33 18.09 11.48
CA LEU A 53 -7.06 18.80 11.53
C LEU A 53 -7.22 20.33 11.42
N CYS A 54 -8.35 20.81 10.90
CA CYS A 54 -8.65 22.23 10.67
C CYS A 54 -7.58 22.97 9.85
N ASP A 55 -6.78 22.24 9.08
CA ASP A 55 -5.70 22.76 8.25
C ASP A 55 -5.69 22.00 6.92
N HIS A 56 -5.70 22.76 5.82
CA HIS A 56 -5.84 22.20 4.47
C HIS A 56 -4.62 21.37 4.06
N GLU A 57 -3.41 21.88 4.33
CA GLU A 57 -2.17 21.21 3.96
C GLU A 57 -1.97 19.94 4.81
N ALA A 58 -2.28 20.01 6.10
CA ALA A 58 -2.26 18.86 6.99
C ALA A 58 -3.29 17.80 6.58
N ALA A 59 -4.47 18.22 6.13
CA ALA A 59 -5.50 17.32 5.61
C ALA A 59 -5.07 16.64 4.31
N THR A 60 -4.52 17.38 3.35
CA THR A 60 -3.99 16.86 2.08
C THR A 60 -2.86 15.85 2.35
N ALA A 61 -1.94 16.19 3.25
CA ALA A 61 -0.83 15.31 3.58
C ALA A 61 -1.29 14.06 4.37
N ALA A 62 -2.28 14.18 5.26
CA ALA A 62 -2.88 13.04 5.95
C ALA A 62 -3.58 12.08 4.97
N LEU A 63 -4.32 12.63 3.99
CA LEU A 63 -4.99 11.85 2.96
C LEU A 63 -3.96 11.11 2.07
N GLY A 64 -2.90 11.79 1.65
CA GLY A 64 -1.80 11.17 0.91
C GLY A 64 -1.13 10.02 1.67
N GLU A 65 -0.89 10.19 2.97
CA GLU A 65 -0.36 9.11 3.82
C GLU A 65 -1.32 7.93 3.91
N ALA A 66 -2.62 8.18 4.05
CA ALA A 66 -3.64 7.13 4.12
C ALA A 66 -3.71 6.32 2.81
N LEU A 67 -3.68 6.99 1.66
CA LEU A 67 -3.68 6.34 0.34
C LEU A 67 -2.40 5.54 0.09
N ALA A 68 -1.24 6.11 0.41
CA ALA A 68 0.03 5.37 0.34
C ALA A 68 0.01 4.13 1.24
N CYS A 69 -0.63 4.19 2.42
CA CYS A 69 -0.83 3.02 3.27
C CYS A 69 -1.77 1.98 2.65
N ALA A 70 -2.82 2.43 1.97
CA ALA A 70 -3.76 1.56 1.29
C ALA A 70 -3.09 0.82 0.12
N GLU A 71 -2.32 1.53 -0.70
CA GLU A 71 -1.57 0.97 -1.83
C GLU A 71 -0.55 -0.08 -1.37
N ARG A 72 0.22 0.20 -0.31
CA ARG A 72 1.16 -0.79 0.27
C ARG A 72 0.47 -2.05 0.77
N ARG A 73 -0.83 -1.98 1.10
CA ARG A 73 -1.65 -3.12 1.53
C ARG A 73 -2.42 -3.77 0.39
N GLY A 74 -2.26 -3.35 -0.86
CA GLY A 74 -3.13 -3.64 -2.01
C GLY A 74 -3.64 -5.08 -2.22
N GLN A 75 -2.90 -6.13 -1.84
CA GLN A 75 -3.34 -7.53 -1.95
C GLN A 75 -4.03 -8.10 -0.69
N ARG A 76 -4.01 -7.35 0.42
CA ARG A 76 -4.62 -7.72 1.71
C ARG A 76 -5.78 -6.79 2.08
N GLY A 77 -6.22 -5.95 1.15
CA GLY A 77 -7.32 -5.03 1.38
C GLY A 77 -8.68 -5.72 1.31
N PRO A 78 -9.70 -5.19 1.99
CA PRO A 78 -11.07 -5.68 1.86
C PRO A 78 -11.57 -5.60 0.42
N GLU A 79 -12.18 -6.69 -0.06
CA GLU A 79 -12.66 -6.79 -1.44
C GLU A 79 -13.98 -6.03 -1.62
N ASN A 80 -14.88 -6.08 -0.64
CA ASN A 80 -16.20 -5.47 -0.75
C ASN A 80 -16.15 -3.94 -0.57
N ALA A 81 -17.07 -3.24 -1.25
CA ALA A 81 -17.14 -1.78 -1.24
C ALA A 81 -17.37 -1.16 0.17
N PRO A 82 -18.30 -1.65 1.02
CA PRO A 82 -18.54 -1.03 2.32
C PRO A 82 -17.38 -1.22 3.31
N GLU A 83 -16.73 -2.39 3.35
CA GLU A 83 -15.54 -2.59 4.19
C GLU A 83 -14.35 -1.80 3.66
N ARG A 84 -14.21 -1.66 2.33
CA ARG A 84 -13.20 -0.79 1.73
C ARG A 84 -13.37 0.66 2.17
N ARG A 85 -14.60 1.17 2.18
CA ARG A 85 -14.88 2.50 2.75
C ARG A 85 -14.48 2.59 4.22
N ALA A 86 -14.96 1.66 5.05
CA ALA A 86 -14.65 1.65 6.49
C ALA A 86 -13.14 1.58 6.76
N TRP A 87 -12.43 0.77 5.98
CA TRP A 87 -10.98 0.61 6.05
C TRP A 87 -10.23 1.89 5.66
N LEU A 88 -10.65 2.59 4.61
CA LEU A 88 -10.08 3.88 4.23
C LEU A 88 -10.28 4.94 5.31
N TYR A 89 -11.46 5.00 5.94
CA TYR A 89 -11.70 5.91 7.07
C TYR A 89 -10.84 5.56 8.29
N ALA A 90 -10.59 4.27 8.55
CA ALA A 90 -9.68 3.85 9.62
C ALA A 90 -8.24 4.31 9.35
N LEU A 91 -7.78 4.22 8.09
CA LEU A 91 -6.46 4.73 7.68
C LEU A 91 -6.38 6.26 7.79
N ALA A 92 -7.41 6.97 7.33
CA ALA A 92 -7.48 8.43 7.45
C ALA A 92 -7.44 8.88 8.93
N ARG A 93 -8.20 8.21 9.81
CA ARG A 93 -8.17 8.46 11.26
C ARG A 93 -6.77 8.22 11.84
N TRP A 94 -6.12 7.11 11.47
CA TRP A 94 -4.75 6.82 11.92
C TRP A 94 -3.76 7.92 11.49
N ALA A 95 -3.84 8.39 10.25
CA ALA A 95 -2.98 9.46 9.74
C ALA A 95 -3.22 10.79 10.48
N CYS A 96 -4.49 11.16 10.69
CA CYS A 96 -4.85 12.38 11.44
C CYS A 96 -4.33 12.32 12.89
N LEU A 97 -4.53 11.19 13.59
CA LEU A 97 -4.07 11.04 14.97
C LEU A 97 -2.54 11.13 15.10
N ARG A 98 -1.78 10.58 14.14
CA ARG A 98 -0.33 10.73 14.11
C ARG A 98 0.11 12.18 13.96
N ARG A 99 -0.57 12.96 13.11
CA ARG A 99 -0.28 14.38 12.92
C ARG A 99 -0.62 15.20 14.15
N LEU A 100 -1.77 14.96 14.77
CA LEU A 100 -2.11 15.58 16.05
C LEU A 100 -1.08 15.23 17.13
N ALA A 101 -0.63 13.99 17.19
CA ALA A 101 0.41 13.58 18.14
C ALA A 101 1.76 14.27 17.87
N ALA A 102 2.15 14.44 16.60
CA ALA A 102 3.37 15.13 16.21
C ALA A 102 3.30 16.64 16.53
N ALA A 103 2.15 17.29 16.26
CA ALA A 103 1.94 18.71 16.57
C ALA A 103 1.96 19.01 18.07
N ARG A 104 1.59 18.05 18.92
CA ARG A 104 1.67 18.19 20.39
C ARG A 104 3.09 18.05 20.95
N GLN A 105 4.03 17.54 20.16
CA GLN A 105 5.44 17.39 20.56
C GLN A 105 6.32 18.56 20.12
N GLN A 106 5.73 19.52 19.40
CA GLN A 106 6.34 20.79 19.01
C GLN A 106 6.01 21.87 20.04
#